data_AF-A0A8J8ACG9-F1
#
_entry.id   AF-A0A8J8ACG9-F1
#
_cell.length_a   1.000
_cell.length_b   1.000
_cell.length_c   1.000
_cell.angle_alpha   90.00
_cell.angle_beta   90.00
_cell.angle_gamma   90.00
#
_symmetry.space_group_name_H-M   'P 1'
#
loop_
_entity.id
_entity.type
_entity.pdbx_description
1 polymer ?
#
loop_
_entity_poly.entity_id
_entity_poly.type
_entity_poly.pdbx_seq_one_letter_code
_entity_poly.pdbx_strand_id
1 'polypeptide(L)'
;MGRGQITIDLLFAITLVTITMLSLVSFAVSERASATVLDTGAKLKVFSVELRDAVVKAYSGGGGFRLKKVSPIPLSAGDNITVSFDGNRNRIVIDASIGGRKYRVVQNSMIPFHENSTVVLTQNNTEFWVAVVYNQTEGLLHVRLEP
;
A
#
# COMPACT_ATOMS: atom_id res chain seq x y z
N MET A 1 41.51 47.98 -17.96
CA MET A 1 40.40 47.26 -18.63
C MET A 1 40.07 45.88 -18.04
N GLY A 2 40.75 45.35 -17.02
CA GLY A 2 40.49 43.98 -16.51
C GLY A 2 39.43 43.82 -15.40
N ARG A 3 39.00 44.90 -14.71
CA ARG A 3 38.12 44.76 -13.52
C ARG A 3 36.66 44.42 -13.84
N GLY A 4 36.11 44.88 -14.96
CA GLY A 4 34.72 44.61 -15.35
C GLY A 4 34.50 43.20 -15.93
N GLN A 5 35.53 42.61 -16.52
CA GLN A 5 35.50 41.26 -17.08
C GLN A 5 35.53 40.20 -15.96
N ILE A 6 36.32 40.44 -14.90
CA ILE A 6 36.35 39.58 -13.70
C ILE A 6 34.99 39.56 -13.00
N THR A 7 34.27 40.68 -12.94
CA THR A 7 32.93 40.73 -12.32
C THR A 7 31.87 39.99 -13.13
N ILE A 8 31.93 40.05 -14.47
CA ILE A 8 30.99 39.33 -15.34
C ILE A 8 31.23 37.82 -15.29
N ASP A 9 32.49 37.38 -15.36
CA ASP A 9 32.82 35.95 -15.26
C ASP A 9 32.46 35.38 -13.89
N LEU A 10 32.66 36.14 -12.81
CA LEU A 10 32.22 35.75 -11.47
C LEU A 10 30.69 35.61 -11.39
N LEU A 11 29.95 36.51 -12.04
CA LEU A 11 28.49 36.47 -12.05
C LEU A 11 27.97 35.26 -12.84
N PHE A 12 28.60 34.94 -13.97
CA PHE A 12 28.33 33.70 -14.71
C PHE A 12 28.67 32.44 -13.91
N ALA A 13 29.81 32.43 -13.22
CA ALA A 13 30.21 31.30 -12.38
C ALA A 13 29.22 31.04 -11.25
N ILE A 14 28.81 32.09 -10.52
CA ILE A 14 27.81 31.98 -9.43
C ILE A 14 26.46 31.51 -9.97
N THR A 15 26.04 32.04 -11.13
CA THR A 15 24.78 31.64 -11.77
C THR A 15 24.81 30.16 -12.16
N LEU A 16 25.92 29.70 -12.76
CA LEU A 16 26.12 28.30 -13.11
C LEU A 16 26.06 27.40 -11.87
N VAL A 17 26.80 27.75 -10.81
CA VAL A 17 26.78 27.00 -9.54
C VAL A 17 25.38 26.93 -8.96
N THR A 18 24.63 28.04 -9.00
CA THR A 18 23.26 28.09 -8.47
C THR A 18 22.33 27.18 -9.27
N ILE A 19 22.40 27.20 -10.60
CA ILE A 19 21.60 26.34 -11.47
C ILE A 19 21.94 24.87 -11.22
N THR A 20 23.23 24.53 -11.09
CA THR A 20 23.67 23.16 -10.79
C THR A 20 23.13 22.70 -9.43
N MET A 21 23.21 23.55 -8.39
CA MET A 21 22.68 23.23 -7.07
C MET A 21 21.16 23.01 -7.09
N LEU A 22 20.41 23.88 -7.76
CA LEU A 22 18.95 23.70 -7.93
C LEU A 22 18.61 22.39 -8.64
N SER A 23 19.41 22.02 -9.64
CA SER A 23 19.25 20.77 -10.38
C SER A 23 19.50 19.55 -9.49
N LEU A 24 20.56 19.59 -8.67
CA LEU A 24 20.87 18.53 -7.69
C LEU A 24 19.76 18.38 -6.64
N VAL A 25 19.23 19.50 -6.12
CA VAL A 25 18.12 19.48 -5.16
C VAL A 25 16.88 18.87 -5.79
N SER A 26 16.53 19.28 -7.02
CA SER A 26 15.40 18.72 -7.76
C SER A 26 15.54 17.21 -7.97
N PHE A 27 16.74 16.76 -8.34
CA PHE A 27 17.06 15.34 -8.49
C PHE A 27 16.88 14.58 -7.17
N ALA A 28 17.46 15.08 -6.07
CA ALA A 28 17.34 14.46 -4.75
C ALA A 28 15.88 14.38 -4.26
N VAL A 29 15.07 15.40 -4.52
CA VAL A 29 13.63 15.40 -4.19
C VAL A 29 12.88 14.35 -5.00
N SER A 30 13.17 14.24 -6.29
CA SER A 30 12.56 13.24 -7.17
C SER A 30 12.92 11.80 -6.76
N GLU A 31 14.17 11.57 -6.41
CA GLU A 31 14.65 10.25 -5.98
C GLU A 31 14.03 9.85 -4.63
N ARG A 32 13.94 10.79 -3.68
CA ARG A 32 13.22 10.56 -2.42
C ARG A 32 11.74 10.24 -2.63
N ALA A 33 11.06 10.93 -3.55
CA ALA A 33 9.67 10.63 -3.87
C ALA A 33 9.53 9.22 -4.47
N SER A 34 10.45 8.83 -5.35
CA SER A 34 10.49 7.49 -5.95
C SER A 34 10.74 6.40 -4.91
N ALA A 35 11.68 6.62 -3.99
CA ALA A 35 11.95 5.70 -2.87
C ALA A 35 10.71 5.52 -1.97
N THR A 36 9.96 6.59 -1.71
CA THR A 36 8.73 6.53 -0.91
C THR A 36 7.63 5.71 -1.61
N VAL A 37 7.50 5.85 -2.93
CA VAL A 37 6.57 5.05 -3.73
C VAL A 37 6.93 3.57 -3.69
N LEU A 38 8.23 3.26 -3.85
CA LEU A 38 8.73 1.89 -3.80
C LEU A 38 8.52 1.26 -2.42
N ASP A 39 8.86 1.96 -1.34
CA ASP A 39 8.66 1.50 0.04
C ASP A 39 7.17 1.19 0.31
N THR A 40 6.29 2.11 -0.06
CA THR A 40 4.83 1.94 0.11
C THR A 40 4.33 0.74 -0.68
N GLY A 41 4.71 0.63 -1.96
CA GLY A 41 4.33 -0.49 -2.81
C GLY A 41 4.85 -1.83 -2.29
N ALA A 42 6.09 -1.87 -1.79
CA ALA A 42 6.69 -3.06 -1.20
C ALA A 42 5.94 -3.50 0.06
N LYS A 43 5.63 -2.57 0.97
CA LYS A 43 4.85 -2.87 2.19
C LYS A 43 3.46 -3.42 1.87
N LEU A 44 2.75 -2.82 0.91
CA LEU A 44 1.46 -3.32 0.44
C LEU A 44 1.59 -4.71 -0.22
N LYS A 45 2.68 -4.96 -0.95
CA LYS A 45 2.93 -6.28 -1.56
C LYS A 45 3.19 -7.35 -0.50
N VAL A 46 4.05 -7.08 0.48
CA VAL A 46 4.31 -7.99 1.62
C VAL A 46 3.01 -8.27 2.37
N PHE A 47 2.25 -7.23 2.68
CA PHE A 47 0.95 -7.34 3.33
C PHE A 47 -0.04 -8.22 2.53
N SER A 48 -0.05 -8.11 1.20
CA SER A 48 -0.88 -9.00 0.36
C SER A 48 -0.53 -10.48 0.49
N VAL A 49 0.76 -10.79 0.66
CA VAL A 49 1.23 -12.17 0.86
C VAL A 49 0.87 -12.65 2.25
N GLU A 50 1.06 -11.81 3.27
CA GLU A 50 0.65 -12.13 4.63
C GLU A 50 -0.86 -12.35 4.76
N LEU A 51 -1.69 -11.61 4.01
CA LEU A 51 -3.13 -11.82 3.98
C LEU A 51 -3.51 -13.13 3.33
N ARG A 52 -2.88 -13.47 2.20
CA ARG A 52 -3.07 -14.77 1.55
C ARG A 52 -2.74 -15.91 2.51
N ASP A 53 -1.62 -15.80 3.23
CA ASP A 53 -1.22 -16.81 4.19
C ASP A 53 -2.15 -16.84 5.42
N ALA A 54 -2.67 -15.69 5.85
CA ALA A 54 -3.66 -15.61 6.92
C ALA A 54 -5.00 -16.25 6.53
N VAL A 55 -5.45 -16.10 5.28
CA VAL A 55 -6.63 -16.80 4.76
C VAL A 55 -6.45 -18.31 4.85
N VAL A 56 -5.28 -18.82 4.46
CA VAL A 56 -4.95 -20.25 4.55
C VAL A 56 -4.94 -20.74 5.99
N LYS A 57 -4.24 -20.02 6.87
CA LYS A 57 -4.21 -20.35 8.29
C LYS A 57 -5.61 -20.31 8.92
N ALA A 58 -6.39 -19.29 8.61
CA ALA A 58 -7.72 -19.12 9.17
C ALA A 58 -8.60 -20.30 8.78
N TYR A 59 -8.67 -20.62 7.49
CA TYR A 59 -9.44 -21.74 6.96
C TYR A 59 -9.03 -23.08 7.58
N SER A 60 -7.72 -23.34 7.71
CA SER A 60 -7.22 -24.55 8.35
C SER A 60 -7.54 -24.66 9.85
N GLY A 61 -7.81 -23.53 10.51
CA GLY A 61 -8.23 -23.47 11.91
C GLY A 61 -9.69 -23.87 12.14
N GLY A 62 -10.52 -23.93 11.09
CA GLY A 62 -11.92 -24.33 11.18
C GLY A 62 -12.89 -23.20 11.55
N GLY A 63 -14.17 -23.56 11.68
CA GLY A 63 -15.26 -22.60 11.94
C GLY A 63 -15.07 -21.85 13.27
N GLY A 64 -15.24 -20.52 13.24
CA GLY A 64 -15.07 -19.65 14.40
C GLY A 64 -13.65 -19.11 14.59
N PHE A 65 -12.68 -19.57 13.80
CA PHE A 65 -11.32 -19.03 13.85
C PHE A 65 -11.25 -17.65 13.18
N ARG A 66 -10.53 -16.71 13.82
CA ARG A 66 -10.37 -15.32 13.33
C ARG A 66 -8.92 -14.86 13.55
N LEU A 67 -8.35 -14.22 12.54
CA LEU A 67 -7.02 -13.61 12.59
C LEU A 67 -7.13 -12.10 12.44
N LYS A 68 -6.60 -11.37 13.43
CA LYS A 68 -6.52 -9.92 13.36
C LYS A 68 -5.42 -9.51 12.41
N LYS A 69 -5.71 -8.51 11.58
CA LYS A 69 -4.77 -7.85 10.69
C LYS A 69 -4.86 -6.35 10.87
N VAL A 70 -3.74 -5.69 10.63
CA VAL A 70 -3.56 -4.26 10.83
C VAL A 70 -2.96 -3.68 9.56
N SER A 71 -3.25 -2.41 9.29
CA SER A 71 -2.63 -1.67 8.20
C SER A 71 -1.10 -1.82 8.25
N PRO A 72 -0.44 -2.15 7.12
CA PRO A 72 1.01 -2.34 7.07
C PRO A 72 1.80 -1.02 7.16
N ILE A 73 1.08 0.11 7.15
CA ILE A 73 1.62 1.46 7.20
C ILE A 73 0.70 2.37 8.03
N PRO A 74 1.25 3.37 8.73
CA PRO A 74 0.43 4.41 9.35
C PRO A 74 -0.36 5.18 8.29
N LEU A 75 -1.64 5.43 8.55
CA LEU A 75 -2.53 6.17 7.65
C LEU A 75 -2.76 7.57 8.18
N SER A 76 -2.58 8.58 7.31
CA SER A 76 -2.90 9.97 7.63
C SER A 76 -4.34 10.31 7.25
N ALA A 77 -4.80 11.50 7.63
CA ALA A 77 -6.10 11.99 7.22
C ALA A 77 -6.21 12.02 5.68
N GLY A 78 -7.24 11.36 5.14
CA GLY A 78 -7.46 11.21 3.70
C GLY A 78 -6.82 9.96 3.08
N ASP A 79 -5.93 9.27 3.80
CA ASP A 79 -5.41 7.97 3.35
C ASP A 79 -6.41 6.85 3.61
N ASN A 80 -6.43 5.85 2.74
CA ASN A 80 -7.20 4.63 2.95
C ASN A 80 -6.55 3.41 2.31
N ILE A 81 -6.86 2.23 2.86
CA ILE A 81 -6.56 0.94 2.26
C ILE A 81 -7.85 0.13 2.22
N THR A 82 -8.32 -0.18 1.04
CA THR A 82 -9.45 -1.08 0.80
C THR A 82 -8.91 -2.48 0.56
N VAL A 83 -9.28 -3.43 1.42
CA VAL A 83 -8.97 -4.85 1.24
C VAL A 83 -10.26 -5.55 0.85
N SER A 84 -10.23 -6.27 -0.26
CA SER A 84 -11.38 -7.01 -0.77
C SER A 84 -11.01 -8.45 -1.09
N PHE A 85 -11.88 -9.37 -0.70
CA PHE A 85 -11.95 -10.72 -1.27
C PHE A 85 -12.98 -10.70 -2.40
N ASP A 86 -12.52 -11.00 -3.61
CA ASP A 86 -13.31 -11.15 -4.82
C ASP A 86 -13.56 -12.64 -5.04
N GLY A 87 -14.74 -13.12 -4.64
CA GLY A 87 -15.19 -14.49 -4.81
C GLY A 87 -15.45 -14.89 -6.26
N ASN A 88 -15.83 -13.94 -7.11
CA ASN A 88 -16.07 -14.22 -8.53
C ASN A 88 -14.78 -14.61 -9.25
N ARG A 89 -13.65 -14.02 -8.86
CA ARG A 89 -12.34 -14.26 -9.48
C ARG A 89 -11.36 -15.01 -8.59
N ASN A 90 -11.78 -15.35 -7.37
CA ASN A 90 -10.97 -15.93 -6.31
C ASN A 90 -9.66 -15.15 -6.03
N ARG A 91 -9.79 -13.83 -5.78
CA ARG A 91 -8.66 -12.91 -5.62
C ARG A 91 -8.74 -12.10 -4.34
N ILE A 92 -7.57 -11.80 -3.78
CA ILE A 92 -7.39 -10.76 -2.78
C ILE A 92 -6.97 -9.49 -3.54
N VAL A 93 -7.73 -8.43 -3.37
CA VAL A 93 -7.49 -7.12 -4.00
C VAL A 93 -7.23 -6.11 -2.89
N ILE A 94 -6.13 -5.38 -3.00
CA ILE A 94 -5.77 -4.31 -2.09
C ILE A 94 -5.62 -3.05 -2.92
N ASP A 95 -6.57 -2.14 -2.76
CA ASP A 95 -6.57 -0.82 -3.38
C ASP A 95 -6.28 0.21 -2.30
N ALA A 96 -5.22 1.00 -2.44
CA ALA A 96 -4.83 1.99 -1.43
C ALA A 96 -4.67 3.38 -2.05
N SER A 97 -5.09 4.40 -1.31
CA SER A 97 -4.84 5.81 -1.58
C SER A 97 -4.00 6.36 -0.44
N ILE A 98 -2.71 6.63 -0.69
CA ILE A 98 -1.74 7.04 0.34
C ILE A 98 -0.96 8.24 -0.18
N GLY A 99 -0.98 9.35 0.55
CA GLY A 99 -0.25 10.57 0.18
C GLY A 99 -0.62 11.11 -1.21
N GLY A 100 -1.91 11.00 -1.59
CA GLY A 100 -2.42 11.41 -2.90
C GLY A 100 -2.10 10.46 -4.06
N ARG A 101 -1.47 9.31 -3.82
CA ARG A 101 -1.14 8.30 -4.83
C ARG A 101 -2.00 7.06 -4.67
N LYS A 102 -2.31 6.41 -5.79
CA LYS A 102 -3.08 5.17 -5.83
C LYS A 102 -2.18 3.97 -6.05
N TYR A 103 -2.41 2.92 -5.28
CA TYR A 103 -1.70 1.64 -5.36
C TYR A 103 -2.73 0.54 -5.51
N ARG A 104 -2.36 -0.50 -6.28
CA ARG A 104 -3.19 -1.69 -6.42
C ARG A 104 -2.31 -2.93 -6.38
N VAL A 105 -2.64 -3.85 -5.47
CA VAL A 105 -2.02 -5.16 -5.38
C VAL A 105 -3.11 -6.21 -5.53
N VAL A 106 -2.87 -7.17 -6.43
CA VAL A 106 -3.78 -8.29 -6.65
C VAL A 106 -3.02 -9.58 -6.40
N GLN A 107 -3.65 -10.50 -5.68
CA GLN A 107 -3.15 -11.85 -5.40
C GLN A 107 -4.26 -12.85 -5.67
N ASN A 108 -3.89 -14.02 -6.18
CA ASN A 108 -4.83 -15.15 -6.21
C ASN A 108 -4.88 -15.79 -4.83
N SER A 109 -6.08 -16.20 -4.40
CA SER A 109 -6.23 -16.99 -3.19
C SER A 109 -6.00 -18.47 -3.48
N MET A 110 -5.40 -19.19 -2.51
CA MET A 110 -5.32 -20.65 -2.57
C MET A 110 -6.62 -21.33 -2.14
N ILE A 111 -7.48 -20.60 -1.42
CA ILE A 111 -8.78 -21.07 -0.95
C ILE A 111 -9.87 -20.29 -1.67
N PRO A 112 -10.89 -20.97 -2.23
CA PRO A 112 -12.04 -20.31 -2.83
C PRO A 112 -12.72 -19.36 -1.86
N PHE A 113 -12.89 -18.10 -2.28
CA PHE A 113 -13.83 -17.20 -1.64
C PHE A 113 -15.22 -17.42 -2.24
N HIS A 114 -16.18 -17.81 -1.39
CA HIS A 114 -17.56 -18.06 -1.81
C HIS A 114 -18.41 -16.77 -1.84
N GLU A 115 -17.93 -15.71 -1.18
CA GLU A 115 -18.61 -14.44 -1.08
C GLU A 115 -17.62 -13.28 -1.27
N ASN A 116 -18.10 -12.16 -1.79
CA ASN A 116 -17.34 -10.94 -1.81
C ASN A 116 -17.37 -10.31 -0.41
N SER A 117 -16.21 -9.90 0.11
CA SER A 117 -16.13 -9.14 1.35
C SER A 117 -15.10 -8.02 1.21
N THR A 118 -15.36 -6.88 1.85
CA THR A 118 -14.49 -5.70 1.77
C THR A 118 -14.43 -5.01 3.11
N VAL A 119 -13.23 -4.58 3.48
CA VAL A 119 -12.99 -3.68 4.63
C VAL A 119 -12.18 -2.48 4.17
N VAL A 120 -12.44 -1.33 4.78
CA VAL A 120 -11.75 -0.08 4.48
C VAL A 120 -11.02 0.36 5.74
N LEU A 121 -9.70 0.40 5.64
CA LEU A 121 -8.82 0.90 6.67
C LEU A 121 -8.61 2.39 6.47
N THR A 122 -8.68 3.14 7.56
CA THR A 122 -8.49 4.59 7.64
C THR A 122 -7.65 4.91 8.87
N GLN A 123 -7.31 6.18 9.07
CA GLN A 123 -6.59 6.63 10.28
C GLN A 123 -7.26 6.19 11.60
N ASN A 124 -8.60 6.15 11.64
CA ASN A 124 -9.36 5.81 12.85
C ASN A 124 -9.76 4.33 12.91
N ASN A 125 -9.61 3.59 11.82
CA ASN A 125 -9.91 2.17 11.76
C ASN A 125 -8.79 1.47 10.99
N THR A 126 -7.74 1.07 11.70
CA THR A 126 -6.53 0.51 11.09
C THR A 126 -6.52 -1.01 11.09
N GLU A 127 -7.56 -1.66 11.62
CA GLU A 127 -7.57 -3.08 11.91
C GLU A 127 -8.81 -3.75 11.29
N PHE A 128 -8.72 -5.06 11.10
CA PHE A 128 -9.82 -5.89 10.64
C PHE A 128 -9.52 -7.36 10.97
N TRP A 129 -10.53 -8.20 10.78
CA TRP A 129 -10.47 -9.64 10.98
C TRP A 129 -10.58 -10.39 9.66
N VAL A 130 -9.74 -11.40 9.51
CA VAL A 130 -9.94 -12.49 8.55
C VAL A 130 -10.64 -13.62 9.32
N ALA A 131 -11.93 -13.81 9.05
CA ALA A 131 -12.80 -14.68 9.83
C ALA A 131 -13.27 -15.89 9.03
N VAL A 132 -13.35 -17.05 9.68
CA VAL A 132 -13.97 -18.25 9.12
C VAL A 132 -15.35 -18.46 9.71
N VAL A 133 -16.34 -18.50 8.83
CA VAL A 133 -17.74 -18.68 9.19
C VAL A 133 -18.25 -19.96 8.55
N TYR A 134 -18.90 -20.80 9.34
CA TYR A 134 -19.58 -21.98 8.81
C TYR A 134 -20.93 -21.56 8.22
N ASN A 135 -21.11 -21.78 6.92
CA ASN A 135 -22.38 -21.57 6.25
C ASN A 135 -23.22 -22.85 6.40
N GLN A 136 -24.27 -22.77 7.23
CA GLN A 136 -25.16 -23.91 7.51
C GLN A 136 -25.99 -24.34 6.29
N THR A 137 -26.24 -23.42 5.35
CA THR A 137 -27.05 -23.68 4.16
C THR A 137 -26.26 -24.49 3.13
N GLU A 138 -24.99 -24.15 2.95
CA GLU A 138 -24.11 -24.80 1.96
C GLU A 138 -23.29 -25.96 2.57
N GLY A 139 -23.20 -26.02 3.90
CA GLY A 139 -22.40 -27.01 4.61
C GLY A 139 -20.89 -26.78 4.51
N LEU A 140 -20.46 -25.57 4.15
CA LEU A 140 -19.07 -25.21 3.84
C LEU A 140 -18.52 -24.13 4.79
N LEU A 141 -17.19 -24.07 4.91
CA LEU A 141 -16.47 -23.00 5.61
C LEU A 141 -16.17 -21.85 4.65
N HIS A 142 -16.60 -20.64 4.98
CA HIS A 142 -16.36 -19.43 4.21
C HIS A 142 -15.33 -18.56 4.93
N VAL A 143 -14.38 -17.99 4.18
CA VAL A 143 -13.47 -16.96 4.70
C VAL A 143 -13.98 -15.60 4.26
N ARG A 144 -14.15 -14.67 5.22
CA ARG A 144 -14.60 -13.30 4.95
C ARG A 144 -13.80 -12.27 5.74
N LEU A 145 -13.84 -11.04 5.25
CA LEU A 145 -13.30 -9.87 5.92
C LEU A 145 -14.38 -9.24 6.82
N GLU A 146 -14.00 -8.88 8.03
CA GLU A 146 -14.87 -8.19 8.99
C GLU A 146 -14.10 -7.01 9.61
N PRO A 147 -14.74 -5.85 9.84
CA PRO A 147 -14.11 -4.73 10.55
C PRO A 147 -13.72 -5.10 11.98
#